data_AF-A0A6M2EK28-F1
#
_entry.id   AF-A0A6M2EK28-F1
#
_cell.length_a   1.000
_cell.length_b   1.000
_cell.length_c   1.000
_cell.angle_alpha   90.00
_cell.angle_beta   90.00
_cell.angle_gamma   90.00
#
_symmetry.space_group_name_H-M   'P 1'
#
loop_
_entity.id
_entity.type
_entity.pdbx_description
1 polymer ?
#
loop_
_entity_poly.entity_id
_entity_poly.type
_entity_poly.pdbx_seq_one_letter_code
_entity_poly.pdbx_strand_id
1 'polypeptide(L)'
;MDEFTLKHLYGSTGPSRAEQTSEYSPPEAFLNASWYHGPTSTNLKYDMWSVGVVMLELILGTPNVFQISARTQALLDPHIVGWNEDLKELAYKLRSFMELCILIPGSSSKHHRSTGQVGDSPASWKCSEEFFSIQIKNRDPLKIGFPNVWALRLVRQLLLWDPEDRLSVDDALQHPYFQPPPKR
;
A
#
# COMPACT_ATOMS: atom_id res chain seq x y z
N MET A 1 0.98 1.64 19.85
CA MET A 1 2.11 1.20 20.66
C MET A 1 2.31 2.22 21.75
N ASP A 2 1.96 1.82 22.96
CA ASP A 2 2.26 2.56 24.18
C ASP A 2 3.78 2.51 24.49
N GLU A 3 4.22 3.38 25.39
CA GLU A 3 5.62 3.50 25.78
C GLU A 3 6.19 2.22 26.40
N PHE A 4 5.34 1.45 27.12
CA PHE A 4 5.75 0.21 27.75
C PHE A 4 6.10 -0.85 26.70
N THR A 5 5.25 -1.02 25.68
CA THR A 5 5.47 -1.94 24.56
C THR A 5 6.75 -1.59 23.79
N LEU A 6 6.96 -0.31 23.46
CA LEU A 6 8.17 0.16 22.77
C LEU A 6 9.44 -0.16 23.57
N LYS A 7 9.45 0.17 24.85
CA LYS A 7 10.63 0.00 25.71
C LYS A 7 10.99 -1.47 25.97
N HIS A 8 10.00 -2.35 26.12
CA HIS A 8 10.23 -3.73 26.56
C HIS A 8 10.30 -4.75 25.41
N LEU A 9 9.64 -4.49 24.27
CA LEU A 9 9.63 -5.43 23.15
C LEU A 9 10.57 -5.02 22.00
N TYR A 10 10.78 -3.72 21.79
CA TYR A 10 11.54 -3.22 20.64
C TYR A 10 12.82 -2.44 21.00
N GLY A 11 13.02 -2.15 22.30
CA GLY A 11 14.16 -1.40 22.78
C GLY A 11 14.18 0.05 22.28
N SER A 12 15.33 0.72 22.42
CA SER A 12 15.49 2.13 22.00
C SER A 12 15.70 2.31 20.50
N THR A 13 16.09 1.24 19.80
CA THR A 13 16.44 1.24 18.37
C THR A 13 15.35 0.68 17.46
N GLY A 14 14.22 0.22 18.01
CA GLY A 14 13.14 -0.35 17.21
C GLY A 14 13.52 -1.65 16.48
N PRO A 15 12.59 -2.21 15.69
CA PRO A 15 12.84 -3.40 14.87
C PRO A 15 13.76 -3.08 13.69
N SER A 16 14.79 -3.92 13.49
CA SER A 16 15.67 -3.84 12.34
C SER A 16 14.97 -4.27 11.04
N ARG A 17 15.56 -3.93 9.89
CA ARG A 17 15.07 -4.41 8.58
C ARG A 17 15.07 -5.95 8.49
N ALA A 18 15.98 -6.62 9.20
CA ALA A 18 16.06 -8.09 9.22
C ALA A 18 14.98 -8.75 10.08
N GLU A 19 14.36 -8.00 11.01
CA GLU A 19 13.27 -8.47 11.86
C GLU A 19 11.89 -8.19 11.24
N GLN A 20 11.84 -7.46 10.12
CA GLN A 20 10.62 -7.16 9.40
C GLN A 20 10.43 -8.12 8.22
N THR A 21 9.17 -8.48 7.93
CA THR A 21 8.84 -9.21 6.69
C THR A 21 8.64 -8.19 5.58
N SER A 22 9.53 -8.21 4.59
CA SER A 22 9.68 -7.15 3.58
C SER A 22 8.45 -6.97 2.68
N GLU A 23 7.66 -8.04 2.53
CA GLU A 23 6.48 -8.17 1.69
C GLU A 23 5.27 -7.46 2.30
N TYR A 24 5.21 -7.38 3.63
CA TYR A 24 4.15 -6.73 4.39
C TYR A 24 4.56 -5.35 4.92
N SER A 25 5.80 -4.94 4.69
CA SER A 25 6.33 -3.66 5.17
C SER A 25 5.76 -2.47 4.37
N PRO A 26 5.41 -1.35 5.04
CA PRO A 26 4.91 -0.14 4.39
C PRO A 26 6.01 0.67 3.68
N PRO A 27 5.64 1.61 2.78
CA PRO A 27 6.59 2.41 2.01
C PRO A 27 7.59 3.20 2.84
N GLU A 28 7.15 3.78 3.94
CA GLU A 28 8.01 4.54 4.86
C GLU A 28 9.11 3.68 5.47
N ALA A 29 8.87 2.37 5.69
CA ALA A 29 9.82 1.50 6.38
C ALA A 29 11.00 1.09 5.52
N PHE A 30 10.82 0.99 4.19
CA PHE A 30 11.92 0.70 3.28
C PHE A 30 12.58 1.95 2.69
N LEU A 31 11.90 3.10 2.67
CA LEU A 31 12.49 4.37 2.21
C LEU A 31 13.25 5.11 3.30
N ASN A 32 12.88 4.93 4.57
CA ASN A 32 13.52 5.57 5.71
C ASN A 32 13.89 4.54 6.77
N ALA A 33 15.20 4.30 6.92
CA ALA A 33 15.72 3.36 7.91
C ALA A 33 15.38 3.74 9.36
N SER A 34 15.07 5.02 9.64
CA SER A 34 14.70 5.53 10.96
C SER A 34 13.20 5.83 11.09
N TRP A 35 12.35 5.20 10.27
CA TRP A 35 10.91 5.44 10.26
C TRP A 35 10.26 5.33 11.66
N TYR A 36 10.73 4.38 12.47
CA TYR A 36 10.23 4.09 13.82
C TYR A 36 10.56 5.20 14.84
N HIS A 37 11.46 6.13 14.51
CA HIS A 37 11.70 7.35 15.28
C HIS A 37 10.81 8.53 14.85
N GLY A 38 9.95 8.33 13.84
CA GLY A 38 8.96 9.30 13.41
C GLY A 38 7.88 9.58 14.46
N PRO A 39 6.93 10.48 14.16
CA PRO A 39 5.79 10.75 15.03
C PRO A 39 5.05 9.47 15.41
N THR A 40 4.56 9.36 16.65
CA THR A 40 3.83 8.17 17.12
C THR A 40 2.65 7.82 16.19
N SER A 41 2.02 8.82 15.58
CA SER A 41 0.94 8.66 14.61
C SER A 41 1.34 7.83 13.38
N THR A 42 2.56 7.98 12.87
CA THR A 42 3.05 7.23 11.70
C THR A 42 3.31 5.78 12.06
N ASN A 43 3.93 5.53 13.22
CA ASN A 43 4.28 4.17 13.66
C ASN A 43 3.05 3.32 13.98
N LEU A 44 1.99 3.95 14.50
CA LEU A 44 0.72 3.28 14.83
C LEU A 44 0.01 2.70 13.61
N LYS A 45 0.31 3.19 12.41
CA LYS A 45 -0.35 2.79 11.17
C LYS A 45 0.52 1.86 10.31
N TYR A 46 1.65 1.40 10.84
CA TYR A 46 2.48 0.37 10.22
C TYR A 46 1.67 -0.93 10.03
N ASP A 47 1.05 -1.42 11.11
CA ASP A 47 0.28 -2.66 11.08
C ASP A 47 -0.95 -2.55 10.16
N MET A 48 -1.52 -1.35 10.04
CA MET A 48 -2.68 -1.10 9.17
C MET A 48 -2.33 -1.30 7.69
N TRP A 49 -1.12 -0.93 7.27
CA TRP A 49 -0.64 -1.28 5.93
C TRP A 49 -0.53 -2.80 5.77
N SER A 50 0.08 -3.48 6.74
CA SER A 50 0.23 -4.94 6.73
C SER A 50 -1.12 -5.65 6.61
N VAL A 51 -2.15 -5.17 7.31
CA VAL A 51 -3.53 -5.67 7.17
C VAL A 51 -4.05 -5.49 5.75
N GLY A 52 -3.79 -4.35 5.10
CA GLY A 52 -4.13 -4.12 3.70
C GLY A 52 -3.45 -5.11 2.75
N VAL A 53 -2.17 -5.44 3.00
CA VAL A 53 -1.42 -6.46 2.25
C VAL A 53 -2.04 -7.85 2.44
N VAL A 54 -2.35 -8.24 3.68
CA VAL A 54 -3.01 -9.53 3.99
C VAL A 54 -4.38 -9.62 3.32
N MET A 55 -5.17 -8.55 3.30
CA MET A 55 -6.45 -8.55 2.57
C MET A 55 -6.26 -8.77 1.07
N LEU A 56 -5.24 -8.17 0.45
CA LEU A 56 -4.92 -8.44 -0.95
C LEU A 56 -4.41 -9.87 -1.15
N GLU A 57 -3.61 -10.41 -0.24
CA GLU A 57 -3.14 -11.79 -0.29
C GLU A 57 -4.32 -12.78 -0.28
N LEU A 58 -5.33 -12.55 0.56
CA LEU A 58 -6.55 -13.36 0.59
C LEU A 58 -7.34 -13.29 -0.72
N ILE A 59 -7.37 -12.13 -1.38
CA ILE A 59 -8.06 -11.94 -2.67
C ILE A 59 -7.28 -12.57 -3.83
N LEU A 60 -5.95 -12.41 -3.83
CA LEU A 60 -5.09 -12.83 -4.93
C LEU A 60 -4.62 -14.29 -4.79
N GLY A 61 -4.71 -14.87 -3.60
CA GLY A 61 -4.23 -16.22 -3.29
C GLY A 61 -2.70 -16.36 -3.34
N THR A 62 -1.97 -15.26 -3.13
CA THR A 62 -0.50 -15.23 -3.18
C THR A 62 0.07 -14.15 -2.25
N PRO A 63 1.17 -14.40 -1.53
CA PRO A 63 1.84 -13.39 -0.71
C PRO A 63 2.54 -12.31 -1.56
N ASN A 64 2.78 -12.58 -2.85
CA ASN A 64 3.50 -11.69 -3.76
C ASN A 64 2.58 -10.60 -4.36
N VAL A 65 1.80 -9.90 -3.53
CA VAL A 65 0.75 -8.97 -3.97
C VAL A 65 1.28 -7.79 -4.79
N PHE A 66 2.54 -7.42 -4.55
CA PHE A 66 3.25 -6.34 -5.24
C PHE A 66 4.20 -6.82 -6.34
N GLN A 67 4.11 -8.06 -6.77
CA GLN A 67 4.88 -8.52 -7.92
C GLN A 67 4.39 -7.83 -9.21
N ILE A 68 5.34 -7.33 -10.00
CA ILE A 68 5.06 -6.78 -11.33
C ILE A 68 5.02 -7.90 -12.38
N SER A 69 4.32 -7.68 -13.49
CA SER A 69 4.27 -8.68 -14.56
C SER A 69 5.65 -8.91 -15.20
N ALA A 70 5.91 -10.12 -15.72
CA ALA A 70 7.15 -10.41 -16.44
C ALA A 70 7.39 -9.45 -17.62
N ARG A 71 6.30 -8.97 -18.26
CA ARG A 71 6.37 -7.94 -19.29
C ARG A 71 6.83 -6.60 -18.73
N THR A 72 6.25 -6.16 -17.60
CA THR A 72 6.66 -4.91 -16.94
C THR A 72 8.13 -4.99 -16.52
N GLN A 73 8.54 -6.12 -15.95
CA GLN A 73 9.92 -6.35 -15.53
C GLN A 73 10.88 -6.28 -16.72
N ALA A 74 10.62 -7.02 -17.80
CA ALA A 74 11.45 -6.99 -19.01
C ALA A 74 11.57 -5.60 -19.66
N LEU A 75 10.57 -4.73 -19.49
CA LEU A 75 10.61 -3.34 -19.94
C LEU A 75 11.39 -2.43 -18.99
N LEU A 76 11.44 -2.74 -17.69
CA LEU A 76 12.14 -1.94 -16.69
C LEU A 76 13.62 -2.31 -16.58
N ASP A 77 13.96 -3.60 -16.69
CA ASP A 77 15.31 -4.14 -16.51
C ASP A 77 16.40 -3.39 -17.31
N PRO A 78 16.18 -3.01 -18.59
CA PRO A 78 17.17 -2.25 -19.36
C PRO A 78 17.49 -0.87 -18.78
N HIS A 79 16.57 -0.26 -18.02
CA HIS A 79 16.74 1.07 -17.42
C HIS A 79 17.46 1.05 -16.07
N ILE A 80 17.57 -0.12 -15.44
CA ILE A 80 18.19 -0.30 -14.11
C ILE A 80 19.43 -1.20 -14.16
N VAL A 81 20.04 -1.32 -15.35
CA VAL A 81 21.30 -2.05 -15.54
C VAL A 81 22.39 -1.43 -14.67
N GLY A 82 23.10 -2.27 -13.92
CA GLY A 82 24.18 -1.85 -13.02
C GLY A 82 23.74 -1.39 -11.63
N TRP A 83 22.44 -1.35 -11.35
CA TRP A 83 21.95 -1.11 -9.99
C TRP A 83 22.22 -2.34 -9.10
N ASN A 84 22.40 -2.11 -7.79
CA ASN A 84 22.48 -3.21 -6.83
C ASN A 84 21.10 -3.88 -6.64
N GLU A 85 21.07 -5.08 -6.06
CA GLU A 85 19.84 -5.87 -5.93
C GLU A 85 18.78 -5.18 -5.05
N ASP A 86 19.17 -4.51 -3.96
CA ASP A 86 18.26 -3.74 -3.11
C ASP A 86 17.54 -2.62 -3.90
N LEU A 87 18.28 -1.87 -4.73
CA LEU A 87 17.73 -0.79 -5.55
C LEU A 87 16.84 -1.32 -6.67
N LYS A 88 17.15 -2.49 -7.24
CA LYS A 88 16.26 -3.15 -8.21
C LYS A 88 14.96 -3.60 -7.56
N GLU A 89 15.02 -4.23 -6.39
CA GLU A 89 13.83 -4.64 -5.64
C GLU A 89 12.94 -3.43 -5.31
N LEU A 90 13.57 -2.34 -4.86
CA LEU A 90 12.87 -1.07 -4.62
C LEU A 90 12.21 -0.55 -5.90
N ALA A 91 12.92 -0.56 -7.04
CA ALA A 91 12.36 -0.13 -8.32
C ALA A 91 11.14 -0.97 -8.73
N TYR A 92 11.19 -2.29 -8.55
CA TYR A 92 10.06 -3.18 -8.82
C TYR A 92 8.87 -2.89 -7.91
N LYS A 93 9.10 -2.71 -6.60
CA LYS A 93 8.05 -2.36 -5.62
C LYS A 93 7.40 -1.02 -5.97
N LEU A 94 8.19 0.02 -6.23
CA LEU A 94 7.70 1.34 -6.64
C LEU A 94 6.87 1.25 -7.92
N ARG A 95 7.34 0.48 -8.91
CA ARG A 95 6.58 0.24 -10.14
C ARG A 95 5.24 -0.45 -9.87
N SER A 96 5.22 -1.43 -8.97
CA SER A 96 3.97 -2.10 -8.60
C SER A 96 2.98 -1.15 -7.92
N PHE A 97 3.46 -0.30 -7.03
CA PHE A 97 2.64 0.71 -6.36
C PHE A 97 2.05 1.73 -7.34
N MET A 98 2.80 2.08 -8.39
CA MET A 98 2.27 2.91 -9.47
C MET A 98 1.17 2.18 -10.26
N GLU A 99 1.36 0.90 -10.59
CA GLU A 99 0.33 0.10 -11.29
C GLU A 99 -0.94 -0.09 -10.45
N LEU A 100 -0.80 -0.21 -9.13
CA LEU A 100 -1.90 -0.31 -8.17
C LEU A 100 -2.43 1.05 -7.69
N CYS A 101 -1.96 2.17 -8.25
CA CYS A 101 -2.42 3.50 -7.84
C CYS A 101 -2.25 3.80 -6.33
N ILE A 102 -1.27 3.17 -5.71
CA ILE A 102 -0.81 3.46 -4.35
C ILE A 102 0.11 4.69 -4.37
N LEU A 103 1.00 4.75 -5.37
CA LEU A 103 1.93 5.85 -5.60
C LEU A 103 1.57 6.57 -6.90
N ILE A 104 1.27 7.86 -6.81
CA ILE A 104 1.01 8.73 -7.98
C ILE A 104 2.11 9.81 -8.03
N PRO A 105 3.08 9.70 -8.94
CA PRO A 105 4.12 10.71 -9.08
C PRO A 105 3.54 12.08 -9.42
N GLY A 106 4.00 13.12 -8.74
CA GLY A 106 3.61 14.51 -9.03
C GLY A 106 2.27 14.96 -8.44
N SER A 107 1.47 14.06 -7.84
CA SER A 107 0.31 14.48 -7.03
C SER A 107 0.68 14.47 -5.56
N SER A 108 0.64 15.63 -4.90
CA SER A 108 0.68 15.69 -3.43
C SER A 108 -0.62 15.10 -2.88
N SER A 109 -0.56 14.20 -1.90
CA SER A 109 -1.72 13.57 -1.24
C SER A 109 -2.77 14.59 -0.75
N LYS A 110 -2.35 15.85 -0.53
CA LYS A 110 -3.22 16.97 -0.14
C LYS A 110 -4.25 17.39 -1.20
N HIS A 111 -4.18 16.89 -2.44
CA HIS A 111 -5.10 17.26 -3.52
C HIS A 111 -6.22 16.26 -3.83
N HIS A 112 -6.35 15.16 -3.09
CA HIS A 112 -7.41 14.17 -3.36
C HIS A 112 -8.86 14.65 -3.08
N ARG A 113 -9.05 15.91 -2.64
CA ARG A 113 -10.37 16.51 -2.41
C ARG A 113 -10.89 17.45 -3.49
N SER A 114 -10.19 17.64 -4.62
CA SER A 114 -10.72 18.47 -5.71
C SER A 114 -11.21 17.62 -6.88
N THR A 115 -12.51 17.38 -6.90
CA THR A 115 -13.25 17.05 -8.12
C THR A 115 -13.02 18.11 -9.19
N GLY A 116 -12.54 17.72 -10.37
CA GLY A 116 -12.92 18.38 -11.62
C GLY A 116 -11.94 19.35 -12.29
N GLN A 117 -10.64 19.05 -12.37
CA GLN A 117 -9.79 19.71 -13.38
C GLN A 117 -9.07 18.70 -14.28
N VAL A 118 -9.51 18.71 -15.54
CA VAL A 118 -8.87 18.07 -16.69
C VAL A 118 -7.58 18.84 -16.97
N GLY A 119 -6.49 18.41 -16.35
CA GLY A 119 -5.13 18.79 -16.74
C GLY A 119 -4.43 17.53 -17.23
N ASP A 120 -3.90 17.57 -18.44
CA ASP A 120 -3.12 16.48 -19.04
C ASP A 120 -1.87 16.21 -18.19
N SER A 121 -1.98 15.24 -17.29
CA SER A 121 -0.83 14.60 -16.68
C SER A 121 -0.14 13.72 -17.73
N PRO A 122 1.20 13.74 -17.87
CA PRO A 122 1.92 12.95 -18.86
C PRO A 122 1.76 11.42 -18.71
N ALA A 123 1.15 10.95 -17.63
CA ALA A 123 0.76 9.57 -17.43
C ALA A 123 -0.77 9.44 -17.53
N SER A 124 -1.27 8.59 -18.43
CA SER A 124 -2.71 8.41 -18.74
C SER A 124 -3.52 7.71 -17.62
N TRP A 125 -3.02 7.66 -16.38
CA TRP A 125 -3.62 6.87 -15.31
C TRP A 125 -4.59 7.72 -14.51
N LYS A 126 -5.88 7.64 -14.88
CA LYS A 126 -6.95 8.00 -13.95
C LYS A 126 -6.98 6.90 -12.87
N CYS A 127 -6.29 7.13 -11.76
CA CYS A 127 -6.27 6.24 -10.61
C CYS A 127 -7.60 6.24 -9.84
N SER A 128 -8.67 5.84 -10.55
CA SER A 128 -10.02 5.74 -10.01
C SER A 128 -10.25 4.43 -9.25
N GLU A 129 -11.36 4.34 -8.52
CA GLU A 129 -11.77 3.10 -7.85
C GLU A 129 -11.97 1.96 -8.86
N GLU A 130 -12.56 2.28 -10.03
CA GLU A 130 -12.80 1.31 -11.10
C GLU A 130 -11.48 0.78 -11.68
N PHE A 131 -10.51 1.66 -11.93
CA PHE A 131 -9.21 1.25 -12.43
C PHE A 131 -8.52 0.31 -11.44
N PHE A 132 -8.49 0.67 -10.15
CA PHE A 132 -7.91 -0.17 -9.12
C PHE A 132 -8.61 -1.53 -9.02
N SER A 133 -9.95 -1.54 -9.05
CA SER A 133 -10.75 -2.78 -9.07
C SER A 133 -10.36 -3.69 -10.24
N ILE A 134 -10.23 -3.11 -11.44
CA ILE A 134 -9.84 -3.83 -12.65
C ILE A 134 -8.42 -4.38 -12.53
N GLN A 135 -7.47 -3.62 -11.99
CA GLN A 135 -6.10 -4.11 -11.79
C GLN A 135 -6.04 -5.31 -10.85
N ILE A 136 -6.74 -5.24 -9.71
CA ILE A 136 -6.81 -6.36 -8.76
C ILE A 136 -7.49 -7.56 -9.40
N LYS A 137 -8.62 -7.38 -10.10
CA LYS A 137 -9.30 -8.45 -10.82
C LYS A 137 -8.42 -9.09 -11.91
N ASN A 138 -7.61 -8.29 -12.59
CA ASN A 138 -6.68 -8.79 -13.61
C ASN A 138 -5.52 -9.59 -12.99
N ARG A 139 -5.10 -9.27 -11.77
CA ARG A 139 -4.07 -10.01 -11.02
C ARG A 139 -4.62 -11.25 -10.31
N ASP A 140 -5.90 -11.25 -9.96
CA ASP A 140 -6.59 -12.41 -9.38
C ASP A 140 -6.59 -13.59 -10.39
N PRO A 141 -6.10 -14.78 -10.00
CA PRO A 141 -6.14 -15.99 -10.81
C PRO A 141 -7.56 -16.39 -11.26
N LEU A 142 -8.56 -16.16 -10.41
CA LEU A 142 -9.97 -16.52 -10.65
C LEU A 142 -10.78 -15.41 -11.32
N LYS A 143 -10.18 -14.22 -11.53
CA LYS A 143 -10.86 -13.05 -12.13
C LYS A 143 -12.13 -12.63 -11.40
N ILE A 144 -12.19 -12.80 -10.09
CA ILE A 144 -13.31 -12.39 -9.25
C ILE A 144 -13.06 -10.94 -8.80
N GLY A 145 -11.90 -10.68 -8.20
CA GLY A 145 -11.54 -9.39 -7.59
C GLY A 145 -12.19 -9.19 -6.22
N PHE A 146 -12.51 -7.94 -5.89
CA PHE A 146 -13.10 -7.61 -4.58
C PHE A 146 -14.53 -8.17 -4.45
N PRO A 147 -14.93 -8.64 -3.25
CA PRO A 147 -16.27 -9.17 -3.01
C PRO A 147 -17.36 -8.09 -3.06
N ASN A 148 -17.02 -6.83 -2.75
CA ASN A 148 -17.91 -5.67 -2.85
C ASN A 148 -17.11 -4.36 -2.84
N VAL A 149 -17.81 -3.23 -3.06
CA VAL A 149 -17.19 -1.89 -3.09
C VAL A 149 -16.60 -1.47 -1.74
N TRP A 150 -17.13 -1.93 -0.62
CA TRP A 150 -16.62 -1.58 0.71
C TRP A 150 -15.29 -2.28 1.00
N ALA A 151 -15.13 -3.53 0.56
CA ALA A 151 -13.84 -4.23 0.64
C ALA A 151 -12.76 -3.49 -0.16
N LEU A 152 -13.10 -3.08 -1.38
CA LEU A 152 -12.23 -2.28 -2.24
C LEU A 152 -11.80 -0.97 -1.55
N ARG A 153 -12.77 -0.23 -0.99
CA ARG A 153 -12.50 1.06 -0.34
C ARG A 153 -11.67 0.92 0.92
N LEU A 154 -11.94 -0.11 1.72
CA LEU A 154 -11.16 -0.41 2.91
C LEU A 154 -9.68 -0.66 2.53
N VAL A 155 -9.43 -1.57 1.58
CA VAL A 155 -8.07 -1.88 1.14
C VAL A 155 -7.35 -0.65 0.58
N ARG A 156 -8.04 0.20 -0.19
CA ARG A 156 -7.46 1.47 -0.68
C ARG A 156 -7.04 2.41 0.47
N GLN A 157 -7.84 2.50 1.54
CA GLN A 157 -7.53 3.34 2.70
C GLN A 157 -6.42 2.76 3.60
N LEU A 158 -6.30 1.43 3.65
CA LEU A 158 -5.21 0.74 4.35
C LEU A 158 -3.87 0.85 3.60
N LEU A 159 -3.91 0.89 2.27
CA LEU A 159 -2.72 0.96 1.41
C LEU A 159 -2.41 2.38 0.91
N LEU A 160 -2.78 3.40 1.68
CA LEU A 160 -2.35 4.77 1.38
C LEU A 160 -0.84 4.92 1.61
N TRP A 161 -0.20 5.59 0.64
CA TRP A 161 1.23 5.86 0.65
C TRP A 161 1.66 6.68 1.86
N ASP A 162 0.97 7.79 2.13
CA ASP A 162 1.25 8.63 3.28
C ASP A 162 0.63 7.98 4.54
N PRO A 163 1.43 7.63 5.56
CA PRO A 163 0.91 7.06 6.79
C PRO A 163 -0.05 8.01 7.52
N GLU A 164 0.09 9.33 7.40
CA GLU A 164 -0.81 10.27 8.08
C GLU A 164 -2.24 10.21 7.52
N ASP A 165 -2.40 9.95 6.23
CA ASP A 165 -3.70 9.77 5.57
C ASP A 165 -4.26 8.34 5.70
N ARG A 166 -3.41 7.36 6.03
CA ARG A 166 -3.77 5.93 6.16
C ARG A 166 -4.77 5.72 7.30
N LEU A 167 -5.67 4.75 7.11
CA LEU A 167 -6.70 4.43 8.11
C LEU A 167 -6.08 3.99 9.44
N SER A 168 -6.59 4.51 10.56
CA SER A 168 -6.25 4.01 11.89
C SER A 168 -7.02 2.74 12.23
N VAL A 169 -6.64 2.03 13.30
CA VAL A 169 -7.39 0.84 13.78
C VAL A 169 -8.84 1.22 14.12
N ASP A 170 -9.03 2.30 14.89
CA ASP A 170 -10.35 2.73 15.36
C ASP A 170 -11.25 3.13 14.19
N ASP A 171 -10.71 3.87 13.22
CA ASP A 171 -11.44 4.26 12.01
C ASP A 171 -11.75 3.03 11.13
N ALA A 172 -10.83 2.07 11.06
CA ALA A 172 -11.03 0.83 10.29
C ALA A 172 -12.19 0.01 10.84
N LEU A 173 -12.31 -0.13 12.16
CA LEU A 173 -13.42 -0.87 12.79
C LEU A 173 -14.78 -0.20 12.55
N GLN A 174 -14.80 1.11 12.33
CA GLN A 174 -16.01 1.86 11.98
C GLN A 174 -16.30 1.85 10.47
N HIS A 175 -15.41 1.32 9.64
CA HIS A 175 -15.56 1.32 8.19
C HIS A 175 -16.80 0.50 7.75
N PRO A 176 -17.58 0.95 6.74
CA PRO A 176 -18.80 0.26 6.27
C PRO A 176 -18.63 -1.21 5.89
N TYR A 177 -17.40 -1.64 5.60
CA TYR A 177 -17.09 -3.04 5.34
C TYR A 177 -17.40 -3.97 6.53
N PHE A 178 -17.20 -3.49 7.76
CA PHE A 178 -17.46 -4.26 8.99
C PHE A 178 -18.87 -4.01 9.55
N GLN A 179 -19.61 -3.06 8.96
CA GLN A 179 -20.95 -2.74 9.42
C GLN A 179 -21.96 -3.72 8.82
N PRO A 180 -22.97 -4.15 9.60
CA PRO A 180 -24.01 -5.00 9.07
C PRO A 180 -24.79 -4.27 7.97
N PRO A 181 -25.33 -4.98 6.96
CA PRO A 181 -26.21 -4.37 6.00
C PRO A 181 -27.40 -3.72 6.74
N PRO A 182 -27.89 -2.54 6.30
CA PRO A 182 -28.99 -1.88 6.96
C PRO A 182 -30.18 -2.83 7.06
N LYS A 183 -30.75 -2.94 8.26
CA LYS A 183 -31.95 -3.75 8.50
C LYS A 183 -33.07 -3.17 7.62
N ARG A 184 -33.64 -4.02 6.77
CA ARG A 184 -34.85 -3.69 5.99
C ARG A 184 -36.07 -3.63 6.89
#